data_AF-A0A6N9AUK8-F1
#
_entry.id   AF-A0A6N9AUK8-F1
#
_cell.length_a   1.000
_cell.length_b   1.000
_cell.length_c   1.000
_cell.angle_alpha   90.00
_cell.angle_beta   90.00
_cell.angle_gamma   90.00
#
_symmetry.space_group_name_H-M   'P 1'
#
loop_
_entity.id
_entity.type
_entity.pdbx_description
1 polymer ?
#
loop_
_entity_poly.entity_id
_entity_poly.type
_entity_poly.pdbx_seq_one_letter_code
_entity_poly.pdbx_strand_id
1 'polypeptide(L)'
;MNCESAQRMVYEAVDRALSPEERRLLDGHLAGCERCRSEAVVLDALIETVETAPAAKPTEAFLSNVMSQLPAPSRSSWFAPALVLPRLVFAFTLAAAALVWLYRASLFEIVGNLPPVQTVSGPVTTAIRDIQAYLQAQAGAVLTQLPVPVSTSVEWGSLLLVATTLAVGYLLIRAAENLHVGRSSFRIDRRY
;
A
#
# COMPACT_ATOMS: atom_id res chain seq x y z
N MET A 1 -2.89 15.74 52.07
CA MET A 1 -2.16 14.48 51.88
C MET A 1 -1.84 13.89 53.25
N ASN A 2 -1.98 12.56 53.41
CA ASN A 2 -1.52 11.85 54.59
C ASN A 2 -0.07 11.35 54.41
N CYS A 3 0.58 10.90 55.49
CA CYS A 3 1.99 10.52 55.41
C CYS A 3 2.22 9.24 54.59
N GLU A 4 1.26 8.31 54.62
CA GLU A 4 1.37 7.04 53.87
C GLU A 4 1.37 7.28 52.36
N SER A 5 0.48 8.15 51.86
CA SER A 5 0.46 8.50 50.45
C SER A 5 1.70 9.29 50.04
N ALA A 6 2.22 10.16 50.92
CA ALA A 6 3.45 10.89 50.65
C ALA A 6 4.65 9.93 50.51
N GLN A 7 4.75 8.95 51.40
CA GLN A 7 5.84 7.96 51.36
C GLN A 7 5.81 7.14 50.08
N ARG A 8 4.62 6.71 49.62
CA ARG A 8 4.48 6.02 48.33
C ARG A 8 4.91 6.91 47.16
N MET A 9 4.48 8.17 47.15
CA MET A 9 4.86 9.12 46.11
C MET A 9 6.36 9.42 46.09
N VAL A 10 7.05 9.38 47.25
CA VAL A 10 8.51 9.51 47.31
C VAL A 10 9.20 8.39 46.49
N TYR A 11 8.74 7.14 46.59
CA TYR A 11 9.29 6.05 45.78
C TYR A 11 8.94 6.18 44.29
N GLU A 12 7.69 6.54 43.97
CA GLU A 12 7.26 6.78 42.58
C GLU A 12 8.02 7.96 41.94
N ALA A 13 8.50 8.92 42.73
CA ALA A 13 9.33 10.03 42.26
C ALA A 13 10.69 9.57 41.73
N VAL A 14 11.27 8.54 42.34
CA VAL A 14 12.56 7.94 41.96
C VAL A 14 12.46 7.27 40.59
N ASP A 15 11.37 6.53 40.39
CA ASP A 15 11.08 5.85 39.12
C ASP A 15 10.62 6.81 38.00
N ARG A 16 10.63 8.13 38.27
CA ARG A 16 10.12 9.19 37.37
C ARG A 16 8.66 8.97 36.94
N ALA A 17 7.86 8.36 37.82
CA ALA A 17 6.48 8.01 37.55
C ALA A 17 5.46 9.09 37.96
N LEU A 18 5.88 10.12 38.70
CA LEU A 18 4.98 11.20 39.15
C LEU A 18 4.68 12.23 38.07
N SER A 19 3.40 12.62 37.98
CA SER A 19 2.98 13.80 37.22
C SER A 19 3.41 15.11 37.90
N PRO A 20 3.46 16.24 37.16
CA PRO A 20 3.83 17.54 37.74
C PRO A 20 2.93 17.99 38.89
N GLU A 21 1.65 17.62 38.86
CA GLU A 21 0.69 17.99 39.91
C GLU A 21 0.91 17.18 41.19
N GLU A 22 1.15 15.88 41.06
CA GLU A 22 1.49 15.02 42.20
C GLU A 22 2.81 15.45 42.84
N ARG A 23 3.76 15.92 42.04
CA ARG A 23 5.03 16.45 42.56
C ARG A 23 4.83 17.69 43.42
N ARG A 24 3.99 18.64 43.00
CA ARG A 24 3.65 19.82 43.83
C ARG A 24 2.97 19.43 45.14
N LEU A 25 2.08 18.45 45.09
CA LEU A 25 1.41 17.94 46.29
C LEU A 25 2.42 17.30 47.26
N LEU A 26 3.37 16.53 46.73
CA LEU A 26 4.47 15.94 47.49
C LEU A 26 5.35 17.01 48.14
N ASP A 27 5.82 17.98 47.35
CA ASP A 27 6.66 19.08 47.84
C ASP A 27 5.95 19.88 48.95
N GLY A 28 4.65 20.14 48.79
CA GLY A 28 3.83 20.79 49.81
C GLY A 28 3.76 20.01 51.13
N HIS A 29 3.70 18.68 51.07
CA HIS A 29 3.72 17.85 52.28
C HIS A 29 5.10 17.76 52.91
N LEU A 30 6.17 17.63 52.12
CA LEU A 30 7.55 17.61 52.62
C LEU A 30 7.94 18.94 53.29
N ALA A 31 7.36 20.05 52.84
CA ALA A 31 7.50 21.35 53.50
C ALA A 31 6.85 21.38 54.90
N GLY A 32 5.80 20.59 55.15
CA GLY A 32 5.05 20.56 56.41
C GLY A 32 5.35 19.39 57.35
N CYS A 33 5.95 18.30 56.87
CA CYS A 33 6.19 17.09 57.67
C CYS A 33 7.68 16.73 57.75
N GLU A 34 8.26 16.85 58.94
CA GLU A 34 9.68 16.57 59.17
C GLU A 34 10.05 15.09 58.96
N ARG A 35 9.17 14.16 59.36
CA ARG A 35 9.41 12.71 59.18
C ARG A 35 9.49 12.32 57.70
N CYS A 36 8.52 12.76 56.90
CA CYS A 36 8.52 12.46 55.47
C CYS A 36 9.70 13.12 54.75
N ARG A 37 10.13 14.31 55.21
CA ARG A 37 11.31 15.00 54.70
C ARG A 37 12.60 14.24 54.99
N SER A 38 12.79 13.76 56.22
CA SER A 38 13.99 13.00 56.56
C SER A 38 14.07 11.68 55.80
N GLU A 39 12.94 10.99 55.62
CA GLU A 39 12.87 9.78 54.79
C GLU A 39 13.24 10.06 53.32
N ALA A 40 12.73 11.15 52.73
CA ALA A 40 13.07 11.54 51.37
C ALA A 40 14.57 11.85 51.21
N VAL A 41 15.16 12.59 52.15
CA VAL A 41 16.60 12.92 52.14
C VAL A 41 17.47 11.66 52.22
N VAL A 42 17.08 10.69 53.06
CA VAL A 42 17.81 9.41 53.17
C VAL A 42 17.74 8.63 51.86
N LEU A 43 16.56 8.59 51.22
CA LEU A 43 16.39 7.90 49.95
C LEU A 43 17.19 8.56 48.82
N ASP A 44 17.18 9.90 48.73
CA ASP A 44 17.96 10.64 47.75
C ASP A 44 19.46 10.37 47.91
N ALA A 45 19.97 10.36 49.14
CA ALA A 45 21.37 10.03 49.42
C ALA A 45 21.74 8.58 49.02
N LEU A 46 20.82 7.62 49.22
CA LEU A 46 21.02 6.24 48.77
C LEU A 46 21.09 6.15 47.24
N ILE A 47 20.22 6.87 46.53
CA ILE A 47 20.22 6.91 45.06
C ILE A 47 21.52 7.53 44.55
N GLU A 48 21.93 8.66 45.10
CA GLU A 48 23.19 9.33 44.74
C GLU A 48 24.38 8.40 44.94
N THR A 49 24.40 7.62 46.03
CA THR A 49 25.46 6.64 46.30
C THR A 49 25.49 5.53 45.24
N VAL A 50 24.33 5.07 44.77
CA VAL A 50 24.24 4.04 43.72
C VAL A 50 24.62 4.61 42.36
N GLU A 51 24.20 5.82 42.03
CA GLU A 51 24.50 6.48 40.75
C GLU A 51 25.98 6.86 40.62
N THR A 52 26.63 7.22 41.72
CA THR A 52 28.07 7.55 41.77
C THR A 52 28.96 6.33 41.96
N ALA A 53 28.39 5.15 42.19
CA ALA A 53 29.14 3.92 42.29
C ALA A 53 29.89 3.63 40.97
N PRO A 54 31.12 3.07 41.04
CA PRO A 54 31.88 2.76 39.84
C PRO A 54 31.11 1.75 38.98
N ALA A 55 30.87 2.12 37.71
CA ALA A 55 30.18 1.27 36.77
C ALA A 55 30.92 -0.06 36.61
N ALA A 56 30.24 -1.16 36.95
CA ALA A 56 30.78 -2.49 36.74
C ALA A 56 30.95 -2.74 35.23
N LYS A 57 32.18 -3.02 34.80
CA LYS A 57 32.42 -3.37 33.40
C LYS A 57 31.84 -4.76 33.14
N PRO A 58 30.87 -4.91 32.22
CA PRO A 58 30.32 -6.22 31.90
C PRO A 58 31.42 -7.11 31.27
N THR A 59 31.29 -8.42 31.44
CA THR A 59 32.19 -9.39 30.79
C THR A 59 31.96 -9.37 29.27
N GLU A 60 32.97 -9.77 28.49
CA GLU A 60 32.86 -9.80 27.02
C GLU A 60 31.70 -10.70 26.53
N ALA A 61 31.38 -11.75 27.29
CA ALA A 61 30.28 -12.67 26.99
C ALA A 61 28.89 -12.13 27.36
N PHE A 62 28.80 -11.06 28.18
CA PHE A 62 27.52 -10.53 28.67
C PHE A 62 26.58 -10.15 27.53
N LEU A 63 27.09 -9.38 26.57
CA LEU A 63 26.29 -8.90 25.44
C LEU A 63 25.78 -10.06 24.59
N SER A 64 26.64 -11.06 24.32
CA SER A 64 26.23 -12.26 23.60
C SER A 64 25.13 -13.02 24.32
N ASN A 65 25.26 -13.21 25.63
CA ASN A 65 24.29 -13.94 26.45
C ASN A 65 22.94 -13.23 26.56
N VAL A 66 22.93 -11.89 26.64
CA VAL A 66 21.70 -11.08 26.63
C VAL A 66 21.02 -11.19 25.27
N MET A 67 21.77 -11.00 24.19
CA MET A 67 21.22 -11.05 22.83
C MET A 67 20.66 -12.43 22.47
N SER A 68 21.22 -13.51 23.01
CA SER A 68 20.69 -14.87 22.79
C SER A 68 19.41 -15.16 23.58
N GLN A 69 19.15 -14.44 24.67
CA GLN A 69 17.95 -14.61 25.50
C GLN A 69 16.81 -13.67 25.09
N LEU A 70 17.11 -12.64 24.30
CA LEU A 70 16.06 -11.81 23.74
C LEU A 70 15.20 -12.66 22.78
N PRO A 71 13.87 -12.60 22.90
CA PRO A 71 13.00 -13.25 21.94
C PRO A 71 13.37 -12.72 20.56
N ALA A 72 13.80 -13.63 19.67
CA ALA A 72 14.07 -13.28 18.29
C ALA A 72 12.83 -12.53 17.76
N PRO A 73 12.98 -11.38 17.09
CA PRO A 73 11.84 -10.69 16.53
C PRO A 73 11.12 -11.71 15.66
N SER A 74 9.92 -12.12 16.09
CA SER A 74 9.14 -13.06 15.31
C SER A 74 8.96 -12.36 13.97
N ARG A 75 9.63 -12.86 12.93
CA ARG A 75 9.32 -12.50 11.55
C ARG A 75 7.96 -13.11 11.28
N SER A 76 6.96 -12.51 11.89
CA SER A 76 5.57 -12.78 11.70
C SER A 76 5.37 -12.68 10.20
N SER A 77 5.15 -13.84 9.58
CA SER A 77 4.85 -14.02 8.16
C SER A 77 3.53 -13.36 7.76
N TRP A 78 2.96 -12.49 8.60
CA TRP A 78 1.84 -11.62 8.29
C TRP A 78 2.11 -10.75 7.05
N PHE A 79 3.39 -10.47 6.77
CA PHE A 79 3.84 -9.77 5.56
C PHE A 79 4.53 -10.69 4.56
N ALA A 80 3.94 -11.86 4.27
CA ALA A 80 4.26 -12.63 3.07
C ALA A 80 3.26 -12.44 1.89
N PRO A 81 2.79 -11.21 1.53
CA PRO A 81 2.00 -11.05 0.32
C PRO A 81 2.85 -11.25 -0.95
N ALA A 82 4.18 -11.27 -0.83
CA ALA A 82 5.12 -11.23 -1.95
C ALA A 82 5.00 -12.41 -2.94
N LEU A 83 4.51 -13.58 -2.52
CA LEU A 83 4.30 -14.73 -3.43
C LEU A 83 2.84 -14.96 -3.84
N VAL A 84 1.88 -14.43 -3.07
CA VAL A 84 0.44 -14.66 -3.34
C VAL A 84 -0.12 -13.61 -4.29
N LEU A 85 0.37 -12.37 -4.19
CA LEU A 85 -0.06 -11.25 -5.04
C LEU A 85 0.19 -11.48 -6.55
N PRO A 86 1.37 -11.95 -7.01
CA PRO A 86 1.57 -12.17 -8.46
C PRO A 86 0.70 -13.29 -9.01
N ARG A 87 0.41 -14.33 -8.22
CA ARG A 87 -0.51 -15.41 -8.61
C ARG A 87 -1.95 -14.91 -8.76
N LEU A 88 -2.39 -14.05 -7.84
CA LEU A 88 -3.74 -13.45 -7.89
C LEU A 88 -3.89 -12.49 -9.06
N VAL A 89 -2.90 -11.63 -9.31
CA VAL A 89 -2.92 -10.70 -10.46
C VAL A 89 -2.98 -11.48 -11.78
N PHE A 90 -2.16 -12.53 -11.93
CA PHE A 90 -2.18 -13.36 -13.13
C PHE A 90 -3.53 -14.06 -13.32
N ALA A 91 -4.10 -14.65 -12.26
CA ALA A 91 -5.42 -15.28 -12.31
C ALA A 91 -6.53 -14.27 -12.70
N PHE A 92 -6.51 -13.06 -12.14
CA PHE A 92 -7.46 -12.00 -12.48
C PHE A 92 -7.33 -11.55 -13.94
N THR A 93 -6.10 -11.41 -14.45
CA THR A 93 -5.88 -11.02 -15.86
C THR A 93 -6.41 -12.07 -16.83
N LEU A 94 -6.20 -13.36 -16.56
CA LEU A 94 -6.74 -14.44 -17.38
C LEU A 94 -8.27 -14.51 -17.32
N ALA A 95 -8.85 -14.35 -16.13
CA ALA A 95 -10.30 -14.35 -15.97
C ALA A 95 -10.96 -13.18 -16.74
N ALA A 96 -10.38 -11.98 -16.66
CA ALA A 96 -10.88 -10.82 -17.40
C ALA A 96 -10.78 -11.01 -18.93
N ALA A 97 -9.66 -11.55 -19.42
CA ALA A 97 -9.48 -11.85 -20.84
C ALA A 97 -10.50 -12.88 -21.35
N ALA A 98 -10.75 -13.94 -20.57
CA ALA A 98 -11.77 -14.95 -20.89
C ALA A 98 -13.17 -14.34 -20.94
N LEU A 99 -13.51 -13.45 -20.00
CA LEU A 99 -14.82 -12.78 -19.98
C LEU A 99 -15.04 -11.91 -21.22
N VAL A 100 -14.02 -11.13 -21.61
CA VAL A 100 -14.06 -10.29 -22.81
C VAL A 100 -14.19 -11.13 -24.09
N TRP A 101 -13.49 -12.26 -24.15
CA TRP A 101 -13.57 -13.19 -25.27
C TRP A 101 -14.98 -13.80 -25.41
N LEU A 102 -15.56 -14.28 -24.30
CA LEU A 102 -16.94 -14.80 -24.27
C LEU A 102 -17.96 -13.74 -24.66
N TYR A 103 -17.79 -12.51 -24.17
CA TYR A 103 -18.67 -11.40 -24.53
C TYR A 103 -18.61 -11.10 -26.03
N ARG A 104 -17.41 -11.04 -26.64
CA ARG A 104 -17.28 -10.88 -28.10
C ARG A 104 -17.90 -12.02 -28.89
N ALA A 105 -17.69 -13.26 -28.46
CA ALA A 105 -18.27 -14.43 -29.12
C ALA A 105 -19.81 -14.35 -29.11
N SER A 106 -20.40 -14.01 -27.96
CA SER A 106 -21.86 -13.82 -27.84
C SER A 106 -22.39 -12.68 -28.71
N LEU A 107 -21.67 -11.55 -28.80
CA LEU A 107 -22.08 -10.45 -29.66
C LEU A 107 -22.01 -10.79 -31.14
N PHE A 108 -21.03 -11.58 -31.58
CA PHE A 108 -20.93 -12.02 -32.97
C PHE A 108 -22.10 -12.91 -33.36
N GLU A 109 -22.53 -13.79 -32.45
CA GLU A 109 -23.69 -14.66 -32.68
C GLU A 109 -24.99 -13.84 -32.74
N ILE A 110 -25.18 -12.87 -31.85
CA ILE A 110 -26.36 -11.99 -31.88
C ILE A 110 -26.38 -11.14 -33.16
N VAL A 111 -25.25 -10.55 -33.56
CA VAL A 111 -25.17 -9.70 -34.76
C VAL A 111 -25.28 -10.52 -36.06
N GLY A 112 -24.70 -11.71 -36.09
CA GLY A 112 -24.73 -12.60 -37.24
C GLY A 112 -26.10 -13.20 -37.52
N ASN A 113 -26.97 -13.28 -36.50
CA ASN A 113 -28.31 -13.85 -36.61
C ASN A 113 -29.42 -12.79 -36.72
N LEU A 114 -29.09 -11.50 -36.89
CA LEU A 114 -30.13 -10.54 -37.25
C LEU A 114 -30.74 -10.95 -38.60
N PRO A 115 -32.07 -11.07 -38.71
CA PRO A 115 -32.69 -11.28 -40.00
C PRO A 115 -32.28 -10.13 -40.92
N PRO A 116 -31.96 -10.39 -42.20
CA PRO A 116 -31.70 -9.32 -43.15
C PRO A 116 -32.90 -8.37 -43.10
N VAL A 117 -32.62 -7.08 -42.86
CA VAL A 117 -33.65 -6.03 -42.82
C VAL A 117 -34.41 -6.13 -44.14
N GLN A 118 -35.64 -6.65 -44.08
CA GLN A 118 -36.49 -6.69 -45.25
C GLN A 118 -36.82 -5.25 -45.59
N THR A 119 -36.27 -4.75 -46.68
CA THR A 119 -36.58 -3.42 -47.19
C THR A 119 -38.06 -3.40 -47.53
N VAL A 120 -38.87 -2.75 -46.70
CA VAL A 120 -40.28 -2.53 -46.99
C VAL A 120 -40.36 -1.66 -48.24
N SER A 121 -40.70 -2.26 -49.38
CA SER A 121 -40.85 -1.57 -50.66
C SER A 121 -42.09 -0.68 -50.66
N GLY A 122 -41.96 0.54 -50.14
CA GLY A 122 -42.99 1.57 -50.18
C GLY A 122 -42.52 2.82 -50.93
N PRO A 123 -43.44 3.67 -51.41
CA PRO A 123 -43.09 4.92 -52.11
C PRO A 123 -42.23 5.88 -51.26
N VAL A 124 -42.29 5.74 -49.93
CA VAL A 124 -41.42 6.48 -48.99
C VAL A 124 -39.96 6.01 -49.07
N THR A 125 -39.71 4.72 -49.34
CA THR A 125 -38.34 4.17 -49.38
C THR A 125 -37.60 4.50 -50.67
N THR A 126 -38.31 4.71 -51.78
CA THR A 126 -37.71 5.22 -53.02
C THR A 126 -37.29 6.67 -52.86
N ALA A 127 -38.12 7.50 -52.21
CA ALA A 127 -37.77 8.89 -51.90
C ALA A 127 -36.53 8.98 -50.98
N ILE A 128 -36.45 8.13 -49.94
CA ILE A 128 -35.26 8.09 -49.07
C ILE A 128 -34.02 7.63 -49.84
N ARG A 129 -34.14 6.63 -50.72
CA ARG A 129 -33.02 6.14 -51.54
C ARG A 129 -32.50 7.21 -52.50
N ASP A 130 -33.39 7.98 -53.11
CA ASP A 130 -33.02 9.07 -54.03
C ASP A 130 -32.34 10.23 -53.28
N ILE A 131 -32.85 10.59 -52.09
CA ILE A 131 -32.22 11.58 -51.21
C ILE A 131 -30.82 11.10 -50.79
N GLN A 132 -30.68 9.81 -50.46
CA GLN A 132 -29.41 9.26 -50.03
C GLN A 132 -28.39 9.16 -51.17
N ALA A 133 -28.83 8.81 -52.39
CA ALA A 133 -27.99 8.83 -53.59
C ALA A 133 -27.52 10.26 -53.93
N TYR A 134 -28.41 11.25 -53.79
CA TYR A 134 -28.08 12.66 -53.97
C TYR A 134 -27.05 13.15 -52.93
N LEU A 135 -27.26 12.82 -51.66
CA LEU A 135 -26.32 13.16 -50.57
C LEU A 135 -24.96 12.48 -50.76
N GLN A 136 -24.92 11.22 -51.21
CA GLN A 136 -23.67 10.52 -51.48
C GLN A 136 -22.91 11.11 -52.67
N ALA A 137 -23.61 11.53 -53.73
CA ALA A 137 -22.99 12.21 -54.87
C ALA A 137 -22.37 13.56 -54.44
N GLN A 138 -23.04 14.31 -53.57
CA GLN A 138 -22.49 15.56 -53.03
C GLN A 138 -21.35 15.32 -52.02
N ALA A 139 -21.48 14.34 -51.14
CA ALA A 139 -20.46 14.01 -50.14
C ALA A 139 -19.18 13.47 -50.81
N GLY A 140 -19.29 12.68 -51.88
CA GLY A 140 -18.13 12.20 -52.65
C GLY A 140 -17.31 13.35 -53.26
N ALA A 141 -17.96 14.44 -53.68
CA ALA A 141 -17.27 15.62 -54.19
C ALA A 141 -16.56 16.43 -53.09
N VAL A 142 -17.08 16.41 -51.86
CA VAL A 142 -16.47 17.10 -50.70
C VAL A 142 -15.34 16.29 -50.07
N LEU A 143 -15.48 14.95 -50.03
CA LEU A 143 -14.51 14.05 -49.42
C LEU A 143 -13.22 13.89 -50.23
N THR A 144 -13.23 14.14 -51.55
CA THR A 144 -12.02 14.14 -52.38
C THR A 144 -11.14 15.39 -52.18
N GLN A 145 -11.65 16.42 -51.50
CA GLN A 145 -10.88 17.64 -51.18
C GLN A 145 -10.24 17.61 -49.78
N LEU A 146 -10.51 16.57 -48.98
CA LEU A 146 -9.96 16.43 -47.64
C LEU A 146 -8.74 15.48 -47.65
N PRO A 147 -7.53 15.94 -47.26
CA PRO A 147 -6.31 15.14 -47.30
C PRO A 147 -6.18 14.29 -46.04
N VAL A 148 -7.20 13.48 -45.72
CA VAL A 148 -7.14 12.58 -44.55
C VAL A 148 -7.43 11.15 -45.00
N PRO A 149 -6.49 10.21 -44.83
CA PRO A 149 -6.74 8.81 -45.10
C PRO A 149 -7.71 8.27 -44.02
N VAL A 150 -8.98 8.11 -44.38
CA VAL A 150 -9.95 7.40 -43.53
C VAL A 150 -9.75 5.90 -43.73
N SER A 151 -8.79 5.32 -43.03
CA SER A 151 -8.61 3.87 -42.98
C SER A 151 -9.63 3.27 -41.99
N THR A 152 -10.72 2.70 -42.52
CA THR A 152 -11.75 1.95 -41.79
C THR A 152 -11.32 0.51 -41.46
N SER A 153 -10.13 0.30 -40.92
CA SER A 153 -9.70 -1.03 -40.47
C SER A 153 -9.88 -1.15 -38.96
N VAL A 154 -11.08 -1.61 -38.58
CA VAL A 154 -11.46 -2.09 -37.25
C VAL A 154 -10.45 -3.12 -36.69
N GLU A 155 -9.65 -3.74 -37.56
CA GLU A 155 -8.57 -4.67 -37.24
C GLU A 155 -7.38 -4.03 -36.50
N TRP A 156 -7.06 -2.74 -36.69
CA TRP A 156 -5.95 -2.11 -35.95
C TRP A 156 -6.32 -1.82 -34.49
N GLY A 157 -7.60 -1.54 -34.22
CA GLY A 157 -8.08 -1.25 -32.88
C GLY A 157 -7.95 -2.45 -31.94
N SER A 158 -8.22 -3.66 -32.42
CA SER A 158 -8.08 -4.89 -31.63
C SER A 158 -6.61 -5.25 -31.40
N LEU A 159 -5.75 -5.08 -32.42
CA LEU A 159 -4.31 -5.32 -32.29
C LEU A 159 -3.65 -4.37 -31.28
N LEU A 160 -4.04 -3.09 -31.30
CA LEU A 160 -3.54 -2.11 -30.32
C LEU A 160 -3.98 -2.44 -28.89
N LEU A 161 -5.19 -2.97 -28.71
CA LEU A 161 -5.73 -3.32 -27.38
C LEU A 161 -5.05 -4.57 -26.80
N VAL A 162 -4.74 -5.57 -27.65
CA VAL A 162 -3.95 -6.75 -27.27
C VAL A 162 -2.48 -6.35 -26.99
N ALA A 163 -1.89 -5.51 -27.84
CA ALA A 163 -0.52 -5.04 -27.65
C ALA A 163 -0.36 -4.23 -26.36
N THR A 164 -1.34 -3.37 -26.02
CA THR A 164 -1.32 -2.59 -24.78
C THR A 164 -1.52 -3.46 -23.55
N THR A 165 -2.40 -4.47 -23.60
CA THR A 165 -2.55 -5.42 -22.47
C THR A 165 -1.30 -6.27 -22.24
N LEU A 166 -0.65 -6.76 -23.31
CA LEU A 166 0.63 -7.47 -23.20
C LEU A 166 1.75 -6.55 -22.69
N ALA A 167 1.82 -5.31 -23.17
CA ALA A 167 2.83 -4.34 -22.73
C ALA A 167 2.67 -3.96 -21.25
N VAL A 168 1.44 -3.75 -20.78
CA VAL A 168 1.15 -3.49 -19.36
C VAL A 168 1.50 -4.71 -18.51
N GLY A 169 1.14 -5.92 -18.94
CA GLY A 169 1.52 -7.16 -18.26
C GLY A 169 3.05 -7.32 -18.13
N TYR A 170 3.78 -7.09 -19.23
CA TYR A 170 5.24 -7.14 -19.24
C TYR A 170 5.88 -6.09 -18.31
N LEU A 171 5.38 -4.85 -18.33
CA LEU A 171 5.88 -3.78 -17.46
C LEU A 171 5.67 -4.08 -15.98
N LEU A 172 4.54 -4.69 -15.61
CA LEU A 172 4.27 -5.10 -14.23
C LEU A 172 5.17 -6.23 -13.76
N ILE A 173 5.44 -7.23 -14.62
CA ILE A 173 6.40 -8.32 -14.33
C ILE A 173 7.80 -7.72 -14.12
N ARG A 174 8.24 -6.85 -15.03
CA ARG A 174 9.56 -6.24 -14.94
C ARG A 174 9.72 -5.32 -13.74
N ALA A 175 8.66 -4.60 -13.35
CA ALA A 175 8.64 -3.78 -12.15
C ALA A 175 8.75 -4.67 -10.88
N ALA A 176 8.08 -5.82 -10.86
CA ALA A 176 8.18 -6.78 -9.76
C ALA A 176 9.58 -7.37 -9.63
N GLU A 177 10.25 -7.69 -10.76
CA GLU A 177 11.64 -8.15 -10.77
C GLU A 177 12.61 -7.06 -10.28
N ASN A 178 12.46 -5.81 -10.73
CA ASN A 178 13.30 -4.70 -10.26
C ASN A 178 13.14 -4.42 -8.76
N LEU A 179 11.93 -4.57 -8.22
CA LEU A 179 11.68 -4.48 -6.77
C LEU A 179 12.36 -5.64 -6.00
N HIS A 180 12.56 -6.79 -6.65
CA HIS A 180 13.30 -7.92 -6.09
C HIS A 180 14.82 -7.64 -6.07
N VAL A 181 15.36 -7.09 -7.17
CA VAL A 181 16.80 -6.76 -7.29
C VAL A 181 17.20 -5.61 -6.35
N GLY A 182 16.38 -4.56 -6.23
CA GLY A 182 16.62 -3.43 -5.32
C GLY A 182 16.65 -3.81 -3.82
N ARG A 183 16.06 -4.96 -3.46
CA ARG A 183 16.09 -5.49 -2.09
C ARG A 183 17.32 -6.36 -1.80
N SER A 184 18.02 -6.81 -2.85
CA SER A 184 19.22 -7.65 -2.74
C SER A 184 20.52 -6.85 -2.60
N SER A 185 20.52 -5.56 -2.96
CA SER A 185 21.71 -4.69 -2.84
C SER A 185 21.90 -4.07 -1.45
N PHE A 186 20.91 -4.16 -0.55
CA PHE A 186 21.05 -3.73 0.84
C PHE A 186 21.61 -4.87 1.71
N ARG A 187 22.74 -5.46 1.28
CA ARG A 187 23.58 -6.31 2.12
C ARG A 187 24.75 -5.45 2.58
N ILE A 188 24.62 -4.94 3.80
CA ILE A 188 25.63 -4.18 4.54
C ILE A 188 26.94 -4.97 4.50
N ASP A 189 27.94 -4.41 3.81
CA ASP A 189 29.33 -4.85 3.87
C ASP A 189 29.85 -4.49 5.25
N ARG A 190 29.76 -5.45 6.17
CA ARG A 190 30.36 -5.37 7.50
C ARG A 190 31.75 -6.02 7.39
N ARG A 191 32.73 -5.25 6.93
CA ARG A 191 34.15 -5.57 7.17
C ARG A 191 34.65 -4.76 8.36
N TYR A 192 35.39 -5.50 9.18
CA TYR A 192 36.16 -5.14 10.36
C TYR A 192 36.93 -3.82 10.23
#